data_AF-A0A6B2CMQ9-F1
#
_entry.id   AF-A0A6B2CMQ9-F1
#
_cell.length_a   1.000
_cell.length_b   1.000
_cell.length_c   1.000
_cell.angle_alpha   90.00
_cell.angle_beta   90.00
_cell.angle_gamma   90.00
#
_symmetry.space_group_name_H-M   'P 1'
#
loop_
_entity.id
_entity.type
_entity.pdbx_description
1 polymer ?
#
loop_
_entity_poly.entity_id
_entity_poly.type
_entity_poly.pdbx_seq_one_letter_code
_entity_poly.pdbx_strand_id
1 'polypeptide(L)'
;MLISYAGSPKKYNVSVADLVLKVRARADFNSSSLAVRRSALDVSAHLLRELPISVDSFTFASSLRAGGLMYFTNERLTLYRVHGGSWTPDFTSEEGKETYLKRAKAFLQIMIAYRLIGHKLLNDDINVYLCAERFYKRWLQLFLQPELGTLPPELRPSLSDVKLTLRCYKVKEVYESLTDVAFVMGRVLFGPLLASPKGRSIMGRLAEDIRKSLRR
;
A
#
# COMPACT_ATOMS: atom_id res chain seq x y z
N MET A 1 27.30 5.89 8.66
CA MET A 1 28.19 6.76 9.45
C MET A 1 27.31 7.41 10.51
N LEU A 2 27.68 7.18 11.77
CA LEU A 2 27.05 7.58 13.03
C LEU A 2 25.52 7.54 13.13
N ILE A 3 25.03 6.36 13.48
CA ILE A 3 23.90 6.20 14.40
C ILE A 3 24.52 5.52 15.62
N SER A 4 24.64 6.27 16.73
CA SER A 4 25.14 5.75 18.00
C SER A 4 24.05 4.93 18.69
N TYR A 5 24.38 3.71 19.12
CA TYR A 5 23.73 3.08 20.26
C TYR A 5 24.81 2.47 21.15
N ALA A 6 24.75 2.80 22.44
CA ALA A 6 25.10 1.84 23.48
C ALA A 6 24.05 0.71 23.39
N GLY A 7 24.30 -0.27 22.52
CA GLY A 7 23.41 -1.39 22.22
C GLY A 7 23.71 -1.97 20.85
N SER A 8 24.06 -3.26 20.79
CA SER A 8 24.67 -3.92 19.63
C SER A 8 23.91 -3.71 18.30
N PRO A 9 24.57 -3.28 17.21
CA PRO A 9 23.94 -3.11 15.90
C PRO A 9 23.46 -4.46 15.34
N LYS A 10 22.15 -4.61 15.12
CA LYS A 10 21.60 -5.79 14.43
C LYS A 10 21.70 -5.60 12.92
N LYS A 11 22.51 -6.43 12.25
CA LYS A 11 22.61 -6.50 10.79
C LYS A 11 21.45 -7.33 10.26
N TYR A 12 20.51 -6.69 9.57
CA TYR A 12 19.45 -7.40 8.85
C TYR A 12 19.97 -7.75 7.45
N ASN A 13 20.38 -9.01 7.24
CA ASN A 13 20.68 -9.55 5.91
C ASN A 13 19.38 -10.11 5.33
N VAL A 14 18.47 -9.21 4.97
CA VAL A 14 17.08 -9.53 4.63
C VAL A 14 16.85 -9.12 3.18
N SER A 15 16.27 -9.99 2.36
CA SER A 15 15.91 -9.64 0.97
C SER A 15 14.97 -8.44 0.96
N VAL A 16 14.99 -7.58 -0.06
CA VAL A 16 14.09 -6.42 -0.15
C VAL A 16 12.63 -6.84 0.02
N ALA A 17 12.24 -8.00 -0.54
CA ALA A 17 10.93 -8.60 -0.38
C ALA A 17 10.62 -8.99 1.08
N ASP A 18 11.56 -9.63 1.79
CA ASP A 18 11.39 -9.95 3.21
C ASP A 18 11.39 -8.69 4.09
N LEU A 19 12.12 -7.64 3.72
CA LEU A 19 12.17 -6.39 4.47
C LEU A 19 10.82 -5.68 4.39
N VAL A 20 10.26 -5.61 3.19
CA VAL A 20 8.93 -5.05 2.94
C VAL A 20 7.80 -5.86 3.61
N LEU A 21 7.98 -7.18 3.77
CA LEU A 21 6.99 -8.08 4.39
C LEU A 21 7.18 -8.29 5.91
N LYS A 22 8.34 -7.96 6.48
CA LYS A 22 8.70 -8.27 7.89
C LYS A 22 9.27 -7.09 8.69
N VAL A 23 9.76 -6.02 8.05
CA VAL A 23 10.23 -4.85 8.82
C VAL A 23 9.02 -4.03 9.23
N ARG A 24 8.79 -4.07 10.54
CA ARG A 24 8.06 -3.10 11.35
C ARG A 24 7.18 -2.17 10.51
N ALA A 25 6.01 -2.73 10.16
CA ALA A 25 4.84 -2.04 9.65
C ALA A 25 4.88 -0.55 10.00
N ARG A 26 5.04 0.32 9.00
CA ARG A 26 4.99 1.79 9.12
C ARG A 26 6.28 2.52 9.49
N ALA A 27 7.48 1.95 9.32
CA ALA A 27 8.73 2.74 9.42
C ALA A 27 8.79 3.94 8.44
N ASP A 28 8.01 3.85 7.38
CA ASP A 28 7.85 4.87 6.34
C ASP A 28 6.70 5.85 6.60
N PHE A 29 5.77 5.54 7.52
CA PHE A 29 4.56 6.31 7.75
C PHE A 29 4.84 7.56 8.59
N ASN A 30 4.54 8.73 8.03
CA ASN A 30 4.72 10.04 8.63
C ASN A 30 6.15 10.24 9.14
N SER A 31 7.15 9.72 8.45
CA SER A 31 8.50 9.56 9.00
C SER A 31 9.33 10.86 8.93
N SER A 32 9.13 11.78 9.89
CA SER A 32 9.98 12.98 10.03
C SER A 32 11.38 12.70 10.59
N SER A 33 11.62 11.47 11.05
CA SER A 33 12.87 11.00 11.61
C SER A 33 13.65 10.08 10.67
N LEU A 34 13.26 10.02 9.38
CA LEU A 34 13.94 9.23 8.35
C LEU A 34 15.13 10.01 7.77
N ALA A 35 16.31 9.40 7.77
CA ALA A 35 17.50 9.91 7.10
C ALA A 35 17.99 8.90 6.06
N VAL A 36 18.06 9.32 4.78
CA VAL A 36 18.49 8.49 3.65
C VAL A 36 19.67 9.15 2.96
N ARG A 37 20.65 8.35 2.53
CA ARG A 37 21.79 8.84 1.74
C ARG A 37 21.29 9.45 0.44
N ARG A 38 21.80 10.63 0.09
CA ARG A 38 21.45 11.33 -1.16
C ARG A 38 21.57 10.43 -2.40
N SER A 39 22.64 9.63 -2.49
CA SER A 39 22.87 8.72 -3.61
C SER A 39 21.75 7.68 -3.82
N ALA A 40 21.01 7.31 -2.78
CA ALA A 40 19.85 6.42 -2.90
C ALA A 40 18.63 7.13 -3.49
N LEU A 41 18.53 8.46 -3.33
CA LEU A 41 17.43 9.28 -3.86
C LEU A 41 17.70 9.75 -5.29
N ASP A 42 18.94 10.14 -5.59
CA ASP A 42 19.32 10.75 -6.88
C ASP A 42 18.93 9.86 -8.08
N VAL A 43 19.03 8.53 -7.96
CA VAL A 43 18.68 7.56 -9.01
C VAL A 43 17.20 7.64 -9.41
N SER A 44 16.32 8.01 -8.48
CA SER A 44 14.87 8.04 -8.70
C SER A 44 14.27 9.43 -8.59
N ALA A 45 15.10 10.48 -8.45
CA ALA A 45 14.64 11.85 -8.22
C ALA A 45 13.70 12.39 -9.32
N HIS A 46 13.81 11.88 -10.55
CA HIS A 46 12.91 12.23 -11.65
C HIS A 46 11.44 11.87 -11.34
N LEU A 47 11.19 10.81 -10.55
CA LEU A 47 9.84 10.37 -10.17
C LEU A 47 9.19 11.27 -9.12
N LEU A 48 9.97 12.07 -8.37
CA LEU A 48 9.42 12.98 -7.36
C LEU A 48 8.47 14.02 -7.95
N ARG A 49 8.68 14.42 -9.21
CA ARG A 49 7.81 15.39 -9.91
C ARG A 49 6.41 14.85 -10.19
N GLU A 50 6.27 13.53 -10.25
CA GLU A 50 5.00 12.85 -10.49
C GLU A 50 4.28 12.47 -9.17
N LEU A 51 4.95 12.63 -8.02
CA LEU A 51 4.48 12.14 -6.73
C LEU A 51 3.50 13.16 -6.10
N PRO A 52 2.20 12.83 -5.93
CA PRO A 52 1.23 13.79 -5.39
C PRO A 52 1.35 13.96 -3.86
N ILE A 53 1.73 12.90 -3.14
CA ILE A 53 1.85 12.80 -1.68
C ILE A 53 2.81 11.66 -1.30
N SER A 54 3.01 11.41 0.01
CA SER A 54 3.78 10.25 0.52
C SER A 54 5.29 10.30 0.19
N VAL A 55 5.90 11.48 0.36
CA VAL A 55 7.35 11.70 0.17
C VAL A 55 8.18 10.84 1.13
N ASP A 56 7.68 10.61 2.34
CA ASP A 56 8.24 9.71 3.34
C ASP A 56 8.31 8.27 2.83
N SER A 57 7.20 7.72 2.33
CA SER A 57 7.15 6.41 1.69
C SER A 57 8.08 6.32 0.47
N PHE A 58 8.12 7.36 -0.37
CA PHE A 58 9.02 7.40 -1.52
C PHE A 58 10.50 7.37 -1.09
N THR A 59 10.85 8.14 -0.07
CA THR A 59 12.21 8.25 0.47
C THR A 59 12.65 6.90 1.06
N PHE A 60 11.76 6.25 1.83
CA PHE A 60 12.00 4.92 2.37
C PHE A 60 12.15 3.87 1.25
N ALA A 61 11.22 3.82 0.29
CA ALA A 61 11.28 2.89 -0.82
C ALA A 61 12.53 3.08 -1.71
N SER A 62 12.99 4.31 -1.87
CA SER A 62 14.24 4.59 -2.59
C SER A 62 15.44 4.00 -1.84
N SER A 63 15.44 4.07 -0.51
CA SER A 63 16.47 3.42 0.31
C SER A 63 16.41 1.88 0.23
N LEU A 64 15.21 1.30 0.16
CA LEU A 64 15.01 -0.14 -0.05
C LEU A 64 15.61 -0.58 -1.38
N ARG A 65 15.29 0.14 -2.46
CA ARG A 65 15.79 -0.13 -3.81
C ARG A 65 17.31 -0.04 -3.88
N ALA A 66 17.90 0.97 -3.26
CA ALA A 66 19.36 1.13 -3.21
C ALA A 66 20.05 0.02 -2.40
N GLY A 67 19.32 -0.67 -1.53
CA GLY A 67 19.82 -1.73 -0.67
C GLY A 67 20.81 -1.24 0.40
N GLY A 68 21.50 -2.18 1.02
CA GLY A 68 22.52 -1.89 2.03
C GLY A 68 21.98 -1.93 3.48
N LEU A 69 22.72 -1.30 4.39
CA LEU A 69 22.42 -1.34 5.83
C LEU A 69 21.35 -0.32 6.20
N MET A 70 20.29 -0.80 6.85
CA MET A 70 19.27 0.01 7.50
C MET A 70 19.38 -0.12 9.02
N TYR A 71 19.17 0.99 9.70
CA TYR A 71 19.23 1.08 11.16
C TYR A 71 17.89 1.61 11.66
N PHE A 72 17.32 0.91 12.64
CA PHE A 72 16.04 1.26 13.24
C PHE A 72 16.23 1.58 14.72
N THR A 73 15.44 2.51 15.22
CA THR A 73 15.37 2.81 16.65
C THR A 73 13.94 2.84 17.16
N ASN A 74 13.78 2.57 18.45
CA ASN A 74 12.55 2.75 19.20
C ASN A 74 12.50 4.12 19.92
N GLU A 75 13.61 4.85 19.92
CA GLU A 75 13.70 6.16 20.53
C GLU A 75 12.82 7.16 19.79
N ARG A 76 12.17 8.04 20.55
CA ARG A 76 11.36 9.12 19.98
C ARG A 76 12.28 10.24 19.52
N LEU A 77 12.62 10.23 18.23
CA LEU A 77 13.54 11.21 17.64
C LEU A 77 12.88 12.55 17.29
N THR A 78 11.57 12.56 17.07
CA THR A 78 10.82 13.76 16.68
C THR A 78 9.44 13.82 17.36
N LEU A 79 8.90 15.04 17.43
CA LEU A 79 7.53 15.32 17.87
C LEU A 79 6.74 15.83 16.66
N TYR A 80 5.53 15.29 16.44
CA TYR A 80 4.62 15.83 15.43
C TYR A 80 3.68 16.83 16.09
N ARG A 81 3.46 17.95 15.40
CA ARG A 81 2.38 18.88 15.74
C ARG A 81 1.20 18.55 14.85
N VAL A 82 0.08 18.17 15.45
CA VAL A 82 -1.20 18.08 14.76
C VAL A 82 -1.84 19.46 14.78
N HIS A 83 -2.11 20.03 13.62
CA HIS A 83 -2.79 21.31 13.51
C HIS A 83 -4.31 21.09 13.55
N GLY A 84 -5.07 22.06 14.06
CA GLY A 84 -6.54 21.93 14.13
C GLY A 84 -7.24 21.74 12.78
N GLY A 85 -6.57 22.12 11.68
CA GLY A 85 -7.04 21.85 10.30
C GLY A 85 -6.46 20.58 9.66
N SER A 86 -5.67 19.78 10.40
CA SER A 86 -5.17 18.51 9.91
C SER A 86 -6.32 17.53 9.72
N TRP A 87 -6.33 16.84 8.58
CA TRP A 87 -7.42 15.97 8.18
C TRP A 87 -6.86 14.70 7.57
N THR A 88 -7.38 13.54 7.97
CA THR A 88 -6.97 12.23 7.44
C THR A 88 -8.21 11.48 6.96
N PRO A 89 -8.21 10.94 5.72
CA PRO A 89 -9.39 10.33 5.12
C PRO A 89 -9.98 9.18 5.94
N ASP A 90 -9.12 8.37 6.57
CA ASP A 90 -9.50 7.18 7.34
C ASP A 90 -10.00 7.48 8.76
N PHE A 91 -9.82 8.71 9.26
CA PHE A 91 -10.08 9.06 10.67
C PHE A 91 -11.05 10.24 10.87
N THR A 92 -11.71 10.71 9.80
CA THR A 92 -12.73 11.77 9.93
C THR A 92 -14.13 11.19 10.18
N SER A 93 -14.82 11.75 11.16
CA SER A 93 -16.25 11.53 11.42
C SER A 93 -17.14 12.54 10.69
N GLU A 94 -16.55 13.43 9.89
CA GLU A 94 -17.29 14.39 9.08
C GLU A 94 -18.09 13.65 8.00
N GLU A 95 -19.30 14.11 7.73
CA GLU A 95 -20.20 13.57 6.72
C GLU A 95 -20.57 14.64 5.69
N GLY A 96 -21.26 14.23 4.62
CA GLY A 96 -21.72 15.13 3.57
C GLY A 96 -20.86 15.13 2.31
N LYS A 97 -21.43 15.70 1.24
CA LYS A 97 -20.90 15.63 -0.13
C LYS A 97 -19.49 16.22 -0.27
N GLU A 98 -19.18 17.31 0.42
CA GLU A 98 -17.86 17.94 0.34
C GLU A 98 -16.78 17.07 0.99
N THR A 99 -17.04 16.58 2.20
CA THR A 99 -16.16 15.64 2.92
C THR A 99 -15.92 14.38 2.10
N TYR A 100 -16.98 13.88 1.48
CA TYR A 100 -16.90 12.74 0.58
C TYR A 100 -15.95 12.99 -0.59
N LEU A 101 -16.10 14.11 -1.31
CA LEU A 101 -15.24 14.46 -2.46
C LEU A 101 -13.79 14.66 -2.02
N LYS A 102 -13.58 15.24 -0.83
CA LYS A 102 -12.25 15.37 -0.22
C LYS A 102 -11.62 14.00 0.05
N ARG A 103 -12.40 13.04 0.56
CA ARG A 103 -11.97 11.64 0.81
C ARG A 103 -11.66 10.88 -0.49
N ALA A 104 -12.50 11.04 -1.51
CA ALA A 104 -12.25 10.54 -2.86
C ALA A 104 -10.89 11.02 -3.39
N LYS A 105 -10.65 12.33 -3.34
CA LYS A 105 -9.42 12.96 -3.82
C LYS A 105 -8.20 12.43 -3.07
N ALA A 106 -8.28 12.33 -1.75
CA ALA A 106 -7.18 11.82 -0.93
C ALA A 106 -6.84 10.36 -1.29
N PHE A 107 -7.84 9.49 -1.41
CA PHE A 107 -7.62 8.10 -1.82
C PHE A 107 -7.06 7.98 -3.24
N LEU A 108 -7.49 8.82 -4.18
CA LEU A 108 -6.91 8.89 -5.52
C LEU A 108 -5.42 9.28 -5.46
N GLN A 109 -5.05 10.26 -4.64
CA GLN A 109 -3.65 10.66 -4.45
C GLN A 109 -2.81 9.54 -3.83
N ILE A 110 -3.32 8.84 -2.81
CA ILE A 110 -2.64 7.68 -2.21
C ILE A 110 -2.43 6.57 -3.24
N MET A 111 -3.47 6.24 -3.99
CA MET A 111 -3.41 5.22 -5.05
C MET A 111 -2.36 5.59 -6.11
N ILE A 112 -2.31 6.84 -6.56
CA ILE A 112 -1.31 7.30 -7.55
C ILE A 112 0.10 7.20 -6.98
N ALA A 113 0.33 7.68 -5.74
CA ALA A 113 1.64 7.62 -5.10
C ALA A 113 2.13 6.18 -4.94
N TYR A 114 1.27 5.28 -4.44
CA TYR A 114 1.62 3.88 -4.23
C TYR A 114 1.76 3.10 -5.53
N ARG A 115 1.01 3.46 -6.57
CA ARG A 115 1.24 2.92 -7.92
C ARG A 115 2.64 3.28 -8.40
N LEU A 116 3.03 4.55 -8.28
CA LEU A 116 4.35 5.02 -8.71
C LEU A 116 5.46 4.34 -7.91
N ILE A 117 5.34 4.28 -6.59
CA ILE A 117 6.34 3.63 -5.73
C ILE A 117 6.42 2.12 -6.03
N GLY A 118 5.29 1.44 -6.06
CA GLY A 118 5.24 0.00 -6.26
C GLY A 118 5.70 -0.44 -7.65
N HIS A 119 5.20 0.22 -8.71
CA HIS A 119 5.48 -0.16 -10.10
C HIS A 119 6.79 0.42 -10.63
N LYS A 120 6.99 1.75 -10.53
CA LYS A 120 8.13 2.43 -11.17
C LYS A 120 9.39 2.41 -10.33
N LEU A 121 9.27 2.48 -9.00
CA LEU A 121 10.43 2.52 -8.10
C LEU A 121 10.87 1.12 -7.66
N LEU A 122 9.93 0.24 -7.31
CA LEU A 122 10.21 -1.11 -6.80
C LEU A 122 10.03 -2.24 -7.83
N ASN A 123 9.90 -1.90 -9.12
CA ASN A 123 9.89 -2.85 -10.25
C ASN A 123 8.88 -4.00 -10.14
N ASP A 124 7.66 -3.75 -9.63
CA ASP A 124 6.56 -4.74 -9.61
C ASP A 124 6.76 -6.00 -8.74
N ASP A 125 7.79 -6.04 -7.91
CA ASP A 125 7.91 -7.05 -6.85
C ASP A 125 6.80 -6.85 -5.80
N ILE A 126 6.17 -7.93 -5.33
CA ILE A 126 5.08 -7.82 -4.33
C ILE A 126 5.58 -7.01 -3.13
N ASN A 127 4.97 -5.85 -2.91
CA ASN A 127 5.31 -4.97 -1.82
C ASN A 127 4.08 -4.30 -1.21
N VAL A 128 4.25 -3.73 -0.01
CA VAL A 128 3.18 -3.05 0.73
C VAL A 128 2.50 -1.95 -0.10
N TYR A 129 3.25 -1.21 -0.93
CA TYR A 129 2.71 -0.15 -1.77
C TYR A 129 1.84 -0.69 -2.91
N LEU A 130 2.29 -1.73 -3.62
CA LEU A 130 1.45 -2.40 -4.63
C LEU A 130 0.17 -2.98 -4.02
N CYS A 131 0.28 -3.59 -2.83
CA CYS A 131 -0.88 -4.14 -2.14
C CYS A 131 -1.85 -3.03 -1.70
N ALA A 132 -1.33 -1.94 -1.15
CA ALA A 132 -2.12 -0.80 -0.71
C ALA A 132 -2.73 -0.01 -1.88
N GLU A 133 -2.04 0.16 -3.01
CA GLU A 133 -2.61 0.75 -4.24
C GLU A 133 -3.88 0.02 -4.66
N ARG A 134 -3.84 -1.32 -4.70
CA ARG A 134 -5.00 -2.14 -5.05
C ARG A 134 -6.12 -2.06 -4.02
N PHE A 135 -5.75 -2.01 -2.74
CA PHE A 135 -6.71 -1.82 -1.66
C PHE A 135 -7.45 -0.48 -1.81
N TYR A 136 -6.74 0.64 -2.00
CA TYR A 136 -7.36 1.96 -2.18
C TYR A 136 -8.14 2.08 -3.49
N LYS A 137 -7.64 1.51 -4.61
CA LYS A 137 -8.39 1.42 -5.87
C LYS A 137 -9.77 0.79 -5.65
N ARG A 138 -9.85 -0.20 -4.77
CA ARG A 138 -11.09 -0.89 -4.45
C ARG A 138 -11.97 -0.13 -3.46
N TRP A 139 -11.38 0.51 -2.46
CA TRP A 139 -12.12 1.43 -1.59
C TRP A 139 -12.83 2.53 -2.38
N LEU A 140 -12.14 3.10 -3.38
CA LEU A 140 -12.70 4.04 -4.35
C LEU A 140 -13.86 3.47 -5.18
N GLN A 141 -13.99 2.16 -5.33
CA GLN A 141 -15.13 1.54 -6.02
C GLN A 141 -16.30 1.28 -5.06
N LEU A 142 -16.00 0.84 -3.84
CA LEU A 142 -17.01 0.36 -2.90
C LEU A 142 -17.74 1.48 -2.19
N PHE A 143 -17.02 2.54 -1.82
CA PHE A 143 -17.57 3.62 -0.99
C PHE A 143 -17.96 4.85 -1.81
N LEU A 144 -17.65 4.84 -3.10
CA LEU A 144 -17.59 6.05 -3.90
C LEU A 144 -18.45 5.99 -5.17
N GLN A 145 -19.28 4.94 -5.30
CA GLN A 145 -20.24 4.80 -6.40
C GLN A 145 -21.51 5.67 -6.31
N PRO A 146 -22.07 6.01 -5.13
CA PRO A 146 -23.33 6.75 -5.11
C PRO A 146 -23.19 8.18 -5.67
N GLU A 147 -22.07 8.86 -5.45
CA GLU A 147 -21.89 10.27 -5.85
C GLU A 147 -20.89 10.52 -7.00
N LEU A 148 -19.96 9.61 -7.34
CA LEU A 148 -19.06 9.77 -8.50
C LEU A 148 -19.60 9.18 -9.81
N GLY A 149 -20.74 8.48 -9.77
CA GLY A 149 -21.30 7.82 -10.94
C GLY A 149 -20.43 6.66 -11.44
N THR A 150 -20.42 6.43 -12.75
CA THR A 150 -19.68 5.29 -13.33
C THR A 150 -18.18 5.56 -13.34
N LEU A 151 -17.41 4.76 -12.60
CA LEU A 151 -15.95 4.84 -12.60
C LEU A 151 -15.35 4.59 -14.00
N PRO A 152 -14.27 5.30 -14.35
CA PRO A 152 -13.54 5.07 -15.59
C PRO A 152 -12.93 3.65 -15.60
N PRO A 153 -12.75 3.02 -16.78
CA PRO A 153 -12.35 1.62 -16.91
C PRO A 153 -11.08 1.25 -16.13
N GLU A 154 -10.12 2.17 -16.05
CA GLU A 154 -8.83 2.01 -15.37
C GLU A 154 -9.00 1.77 -13.87
N LEU A 155 -10.07 2.35 -13.30
CA LEU A 155 -10.43 2.22 -11.90
C LEU A 155 -11.40 1.08 -11.63
N ARG A 156 -11.74 0.23 -12.61
CA ARG A 156 -12.60 -0.94 -12.39
C ARG A 156 -11.79 -2.17 -11.97
N PRO A 157 -12.39 -3.16 -11.27
CA PRO A 157 -11.72 -4.41 -10.94
C PRO A 157 -11.37 -5.19 -12.20
N SER A 158 -10.15 -5.72 -12.21
CA SER A 158 -9.62 -6.60 -13.26
C SER A 158 -9.21 -7.94 -12.65
N LEU A 159 -8.99 -8.94 -13.51
CA LEU A 159 -8.50 -10.25 -13.06
C LEU A 159 -7.10 -10.16 -12.41
N SER A 160 -6.26 -9.24 -12.87
CA SER A 160 -4.95 -8.98 -12.24
C SER A 160 -5.10 -8.46 -10.81
N ASP A 161 -6.12 -7.65 -10.54
CA ASP A 161 -6.39 -7.14 -9.19
C ASP A 161 -6.69 -8.32 -8.23
N VAL A 162 -7.48 -9.31 -8.69
CA VAL A 162 -7.82 -10.51 -7.91
C VAL A 162 -6.58 -11.35 -7.59
N LYS A 163 -5.73 -11.60 -8.60
CA LYS A 163 -4.47 -12.35 -8.42
C LYS A 163 -3.54 -11.64 -7.44
N LEU A 164 -3.44 -10.31 -7.52
CA LEU A 164 -2.56 -9.54 -6.66
C LEU A 164 -3.10 -9.48 -5.23
N THR A 165 -4.41 -9.33 -5.00
CA THR A 165 -5.01 -9.48 -3.66
C THR A 165 -4.61 -10.80 -3.00
N LEU A 166 -4.69 -11.91 -3.74
CA LEU A 166 -4.28 -13.22 -3.21
C LEU A 166 -2.78 -13.38 -2.99
N ARG A 167 -1.96 -12.52 -3.57
CA ARG A 167 -0.54 -12.46 -3.25
C ARG A 167 -0.28 -11.54 -2.05
N CYS A 168 -1.15 -10.55 -1.86
CA CYS A 168 -1.07 -9.54 -0.83
C CYS A 168 -1.74 -9.91 0.51
N TYR A 169 -2.57 -10.95 0.58
CA TYR A 169 -3.32 -11.27 1.82
C TYR A 169 -2.46 -11.59 3.04
N LYS A 170 -1.17 -11.89 2.85
CA LYS A 170 -0.20 -12.11 3.93
C LYS A 170 0.52 -10.83 4.37
N VAL A 171 0.29 -9.71 3.69
CA VAL A 171 0.80 -8.38 4.04
C VAL A 171 -0.10 -7.82 5.13
N LYS A 172 0.27 -8.09 6.39
CA LYS A 172 -0.54 -7.75 7.58
C LYS A 172 -0.77 -6.25 7.74
N GLU A 173 0.06 -5.44 7.10
CA GLU A 173 -0.03 -3.98 7.04
C GLU A 173 -1.19 -3.48 6.18
N VAL A 174 -1.63 -4.30 5.22
CA VAL A 174 -2.71 -3.94 4.26
C VAL A 174 -3.98 -4.71 4.56
N TYR A 175 -3.87 -5.96 5.00
CA TYR A 175 -4.99 -6.81 5.36
C TYR A 175 -4.83 -7.24 6.81
N GLU A 176 -5.67 -6.70 7.69
CA GLU A 176 -5.65 -7.03 9.12
C GLU A 176 -6.17 -8.46 9.36
N SER A 177 -6.97 -8.98 8.43
CA SER A 177 -7.68 -10.24 8.60
C SER A 177 -8.04 -10.95 7.28
N LEU A 178 -8.31 -12.25 7.35
CA LEU A 178 -8.93 -13.01 6.26
C LEU A 178 -10.33 -12.50 5.91
N THR A 179 -11.00 -11.80 6.83
CA THR A 179 -12.27 -11.11 6.59
C THR A 179 -12.12 -9.96 5.60
N ASP A 180 -11.01 -9.22 5.62
CA ASP A 180 -10.72 -8.21 4.60
C ASP A 180 -10.55 -8.87 3.23
N VAL A 181 -9.89 -10.03 3.18
CA VAL A 181 -9.74 -10.84 1.96
C VAL A 181 -11.10 -11.35 1.49
N ALA A 182 -11.96 -11.82 2.39
CA ALA A 182 -13.29 -12.31 2.07
C ALA A 182 -14.21 -11.20 1.55
N PHE A 183 -14.15 -10.01 2.13
CA PHE A 183 -14.82 -8.81 1.61
C PHE A 183 -14.30 -8.44 0.21
N VAL A 184 -13.00 -8.62 -0.01
CA VAL A 184 -12.34 -8.44 -1.31
C VAL A 184 -12.67 -9.57 -2.30
N MET A 185 -12.98 -10.78 -1.87
CA MET A 185 -13.41 -11.84 -2.78
C MET A 185 -14.92 -11.75 -3.08
N GLY A 186 -15.73 -11.35 -2.11
CA GLY A 186 -17.19 -11.26 -2.19
C GLY A 186 -17.68 -10.38 -3.34
N ARG A 187 -17.19 -9.14 -3.48
CA ARG A 187 -17.67 -8.26 -4.57
C ARG A 187 -17.09 -8.56 -5.96
N VAL A 188 -16.01 -9.33 -6.06
CA VAL A 188 -15.54 -9.87 -7.35
C VAL A 188 -16.49 -10.96 -7.84
N LEU A 189 -17.02 -11.75 -6.90
CA LEU A 189 -18.05 -12.74 -7.18
C LEU A 189 -19.37 -12.09 -7.61
N PHE A 190 -19.70 -10.90 -7.11
CA PHE A 190 -20.90 -10.15 -7.54
C PHE A 190 -20.65 -9.16 -8.70
N GLY A 191 -19.46 -9.17 -9.30
CA GLY A 191 -19.09 -8.32 -10.44
C GLY A 191 -19.19 -9.02 -11.80
N PRO A 192 -19.08 -8.26 -12.91
CA PRO A 192 -19.19 -8.80 -14.28
C PRO A 192 -18.14 -9.86 -14.66
N LEU A 193 -17.09 -10.06 -13.84
CA LEU A 193 -16.08 -11.10 -14.03
C LEU A 193 -16.67 -12.52 -14.00
N LEU A 194 -17.68 -12.80 -13.17
CA LEU A 194 -18.36 -14.10 -13.14
C LEU A 194 -19.34 -14.33 -14.30
N ALA A 195 -19.72 -13.28 -15.05
CA ALA A 195 -20.58 -13.44 -16.21
C ALA A 195 -19.91 -14.31 -17.29
N SER A 196 -18.57 -14.32 -17.35
CA SER A 196 -17.81 -15.12 -18.30
C SER A 196 -17.47 -16.54 -17.78
N PRO A 197 -17.53 -17.58 -18.64
CA PRO A 197 -17.11 -18.94 -18.28
C PRO A 197 -15.64 -19.03 -17.84
N LYS A 198 -14.75 -18.23 -18.44
CA LYS A 198 -13.33 -18.12 -18.05
C LYS A 198 -13.17 -17.55 -16.65
N GLY A 199 -13.93 -16.51 -16.30
CA GLY A 199 -13.90 -15.92 -14.96
C GLY A 199 -14.33 -16.90 -13.88
N ARG A 200 -15.40 -17.68 -14.13
CA ARG A 200 -15.85 -18.76 -13.22
C ARG A 200 -14.78 -19.83 -12.98
N SER A 201 -14.11 -20.31 -14.03
CA SER A 201 -13.04 -21.32 -13.90
C SER A 201 -11.84 -20.82 -13.07
N ILE A 202 -11.47 -19.56 -13.22
CA ILE A 202 -10.33 -18.98 -12.50
C ILE A 202 -10.66 -18.77 -11.02
N MET A 203 -11.87 -18.29 -10.72
CA MET A 203 -12.34 -18.14 -9.35
C MET A 203 -12.46 -19.49 -8.62
N GLY A 204 -12.91 -20.55 -9.32
CA GLY A 204 -12.95 -21.90 -8.77
C GLY A 204 -11.56 -22.43 -8.36
N ARG A 205 -10.55 -22.22 -9.20
CA ARG A 205 -9.15 -22.55 -8.86
C ARG A 205 -8.64 -21.72 -7.68
N LEU A 206 -8.94 -20.43 -7.68
CA LEU A 206 -8.56 -19.52 -6.61
C LEU A 206 -9.13 -19.93 -5.24
N ALA A 207 -10.42 -20.28 -5.20
CA ALA A 207 -11.08 -20.72 -3.98
C ALA A 207 -10.45 -22.02 -3.43
N GLU A 208 -10.05 -22.93 -4.32
CA GLU A 208 -9.38 -24.18 -3.93
C GLU A 208 -7.96 -23.94 -3.38
N ASP A 209 -7.19 -23.02 -3.96
CA ASP A 209 -5.86 -22.66 -3.47
C ASP A 209 -5.91 -21.94 -2.11
N ILE A 210 -6.91 -21.09 -1.88
CA ILE A 210 -7.18 -20.48 -0.57
C ILE A 210 -7.54 -21.57 0.46
N ARG A 211 -8.47 -22.47 0.10
CA ARG A 211 -8.89 -23.59 0.96
C ARG A 211 -7.71 -24.48 1.36
N LYS A 212 -6.78 -24.76 0.44
CA LYS A 212 -5.54 -25.50 0.74
C LYS A 212 -4.61 -24.73 1.67
N SER A 213 -4.51 -23.42 1.49
CA SER A 213 -3.65 -22.55 2.30
C SER A 213 -4.16 -22.34 3.72
N LEU A 214 -5.47 -22.48 3.96
CA LEU A 214 -6.11 -22.40 5.29
C LEU A 214 -6.03 -23.70 6.11
N ARG A 215 -5.63 -24.82 5.49
CA ARG A 215 -5.50 -26.13 6.14
C ARG A 215 -4.08 -26.43 6.65
N ARG A 216 -3.17 -25.47 6.56
CA ARG A 216 -1.80 -25.52 7.11
C ARG A 216 -1.66 -24.47 8.19
#